data_AF-A0A261CN13-F1
#
_entry.id   AF-A0A261CN13-F1
#
_cell.length_a   1.000
_cell.length_b   1.000
_cell.length_c   1.000
_cell.angle_alpha   90.00
_cell.angle_beta   90.00
_cell.angle_gamma   90.00
#
_symmetry.space_group_name_H-M   'P 1'
#
loop_
_entity.id
_entity.type
_entity.pdbx_description
1 polymer ?
#
loop_
_entity_poly.entity_id
_entity_poly.type
_entity_poly.pdbx_seq_one_letter_code
_entity_poly.pdbx_strand_id
1 'polypeptide(L)'
;MSSQYDEFITADTVEGKVKQLIRIWAERPNDEIDNDFNFKAGASELRLDFLNGVIADALTDVFKVLTKSTDVEPLSTVQDIINRINNA
;
A
#
# COMPACT_ATOMS: atom_id res chain seq x y z
N MET A 1 -13.46 1.53 16.22
CA MET A 1 -12.60 0.34 16.09
C MET A 1 -11.25 0.83 15.64
N SER A 2 -10.17 0.47 16.33
CA SER A 2 -8.81 0.77 15.85
C SER A 2 -8.58 -0.06 14.59
N SER A 3 -8.08 0.56 13.53
CA SER A 3 -7.59 -0.18 12.37
C SER A 3 -6.34 -0.95 12.80
N GLN A 4 -6.16 -2.18 12.29
CA GLN A 4 -4.93 -2.97 12.52
C GLN A 4 -3.65 -2.23 12.06
N TYR A 5 -3.83 -1.17 11.27
CA TYR A 5 -2.76 -0.32 10.77
C TYR A 5 -2.41 0.87 11.67
N ASP A 6 -3.24 1.23 12.66
CA ASP A 6 -3.04 2.44 13.48
C ASP A 6 -1.73 2.39 14.30
N GLU A 7 -1.27 1.19 14.67
CA GLU A 7 0.00 1.00 15.39
C GLU A 7 1.23 1.15 14.49
N PHE A 8 1.09 0.99 13.18
CA PHE A 8 2.20 0.91 12.23
C PHE A 8 2.25 2.09 11.24
N ILE A 9 1.10 2.70 10.95
CA ILE A 9 0.95 3.82 10.02
C ILE A 9 0.77 5.11 10.83
N THR A 10 1.90 5.74 11.13
CA THR A 10 1.99 6.91 12.02
C THR A 10 2.50 8.17 11.33
N ALA A 11 2.95 8.07 10.07
CA ALA A 11 3.45 9.23 9.34
C ALA A 11 2.35 10.28 9.10
N ASP A 12 2.74 11.56 9.08
CA ASP A 12 1.78 12.67 8.90
C ASP A 12 1.40 12.91 7.43
N THR A 13 2.23 12.47 6.48
CA THR A 13 2.01 12.68 5.05
C THR A 13 1.46 11.44 4.36
N VAL A 14 0.67 11.62 3.29
CA VAL A 14 0.16 10.51 2.47
C VAL A 14 1.31 9.63 1.98
N GLU A 15 2.37 10.24 1.45
CA GLU A 15 3.57 9.53 1.00
C GLU A 15 4.20 8.69 2.11
N GLY A 16 4.40 9.27 3.29
CA GLY A 16 4.99 8.55 4.43
C GLY A 16 4.13 7.37 4.88
N LYS A 17 2.80 7.53 4.91
CA LYS A 17 1.87 6.46 5.26
C LYS A 17 1.91 5.32 4.24
N VAL A 18 1.96 5.64 2.94
CA VAL A 18 2.07 4.64 1.87
C VAL A 18 3.40 3.89 1.97
N LYS A 19 4.52 4.60 2.20
CA LYS A 19 5.83 3.96 2.38
C LYS A 19 5.84 3.02 3.59
N GLN A 20 5.25 3.42 4.72
CA GLN A 20 5.08 2.55 5.89
C GLN A 20 4.22 1.32 5.58
N LEU A 21 3.11 1.48 4.86
CA LEU A 21 2.28 0.36 4.41
C LEU A 21 3.08 -0.62 3.55
N ILE A 22 3.73 -0.12 2.50
CA ILE A 22 4.50 -0.96 1.57
C ILE A 22 5.69 -1.63 2.25
N ARG A 23 6.35 -0.96 3.21
CA ARG A 23 7.41 -1.54 4.05
C ARG A 23 6.97 -2.80 4.78
N ILE A 24 5.79 -2.76 5.40
CA ILE A 24 5.26 -3.89 6.16
C ILE A 24 5.12 -5.12 5.24
N TRP A 25 4.67 -4.91 4.01
CA TRP A 25 4.42 -5.99 3.05
C TRP A 25 5.65 -6.49 2.30
N ALA A 26 6.51 -5.56 1.90
CA ALA A 26 7.74 -5.88 1.18
C ALA A 26 8.82 -6.48 2.09
N GLU A 27 8.63 -6.40 3.42
CA GLU A 27 9.63 -6.77 4.42
C GLU A 27 10.96 -6.04 4.19
N ARG A 28 10.87 -4.77 3.73
CA ARG A 28 12.04 -3.94 3.38
C ARG A 28 12.23 -2.76 4.33
N PRO A 29 13.47 -2.31 4.55
CA PRO A 29 13.76 -1.05 5.23
C PRO A 29 13.09 0.15 4.52
N ASN A 30 12.76 1.20 5.27
CA ASN A 30 12.05 2.37 4.72
C ASN A 30 12.92 3.18 3.75
N ASP A 31 14.24 3.14 3.93
CA ASP A 31 15.26 3.75 3.07
C ASP A 31 15.45 3.00 1.74
N GLU A 32 14.96 1.77 1.63
CA GLU A 32 14.92 1.01 0.36
C GLU A 32 13.60 1.23 -0.42
N ILE A 33 12.66 2.02 0.11
CA ILE A 33 11.33 2.24 -0.48
C ILE A 33 11.21 3.69 -0.94
N ASP A 34 11.52 3.89 -2.22
CA ASP A 34 11.23 5.13 -2.93
C ASP A 34 9.86 5.08 -3.61
N ASN A 35 9.55 6.12 -4.39
CA ASN A 35 8.25 6.22 -5.08
C ASN A 35 8.14 5.24 -6.26
N ASP A 36 9.27 4.83 -6.85
CA ASP A 36 9.32 3.92 -7.99
C ASP A 36 9.42 2.44 -7.55
N PHE A 37 9.55 2.19 -6.24
CA PHE A 37 9.66 0.87 -5.66
C PHE A 37 8.48 -0.01 -6.07
N ASN A 38 8.78 -1.07 -6.83
CA ASN A 38 7.80 -2.04 -7.28
C ASN A 38 7.56 -3.10 -6.20
N PHE A 39 6.46 -2.96 -5.46
CA PHE A 39 6.13 -3.82 -4.32
C PHE A 39 5.57 -5.19 -4.74
N LYS A 40 5.36 -5.42 -6.04
CA LYS A 40 4.93 -6.70 -6.63
C LYS A 40 6.08 -7.49 -7.25
N ALA A 41 7.26 -6.87 -7.39
CA ALA A 41 8.40 -7.47 -8.07
C ALA A 41 8.82 -8.80 -7.39
N GLY A 42 8.81 -9.89 -8.15
CA GLY A 42 9.24 -11.20 -7.67
C GLY A 42 8.25 -11.94 -6.77
N ALA A 43 7.04 -11.42 -6.56
CA ALA A 43 5.98 -12.14 -5.86
C ALA A 43 5.32 -13.20 -6.77
N SER A 44 4.91 -14.33 -6.19
CA SER A 44 4.09 -15.32 -6.89
C SER A 44 2.64 -14.83 -7.05
N GLU A 45 1.90 -15.37 -8.02
CA GLU A 45 0.48 -15.00 -8.25
C GLU A 45 -0.38 -15.10 -6.99
N LEU A 46 -0.25 -16.18 -6.21
CA LEU A 46 -0.95 -16.33 -4.93
C LEU A 46 -0.60 -15.22 -3.92
N ARG A 47 0.65 -14.75 -3.91
CA ARG A 47 1.07 -13.64 -3.04
C ARG A 47 0.58 -12.30 -3.59
N LEU A 48 0.45 -12.14 -4.90
CA LEU A 48 -0.10 -10.95 -5.53
C LEU A 48 -1.58 -10.74 -5.20
N ASP A 49 -2.40 -11.78 -5.27
CA ASP A 49 -3.83 -11.69 -4.94
C ASP A 49 -4.05 -11.28 -3.48
N PHE A 50 -3.29 -11.91 -2.58
CA PHE A 50 -3.29 -11.55 -1.17
C PHE A 50 -2.85 -10.09 -0.98
N LEU A 51 -1.74 -9.68 -1.60
CA LEU A 51 -1.21 -8.33 -1.50
C LEU A 51 -2.20 -7.27 -2.03
N ASN A 52 -2.86 -7.54 -3.15
CA ASN A 52 -3.89 -6.66 -3.72
C ASN A 52 -5.05 -6.46 -2.75
N GLY A 53 -5.54 -7.54 -2.13
CA GLY A 53 -6.60 -7.47 -1.13
C GLY A 53 -6.19 -6.63 0.08
N VAL A 54 -5.00 -6.88 0.62
CA VAL A 54 -4.59 -6.19 1.84
C VAL A 54 -4.28 -4.70 1.61
N ILE A 55 -3.69 -4.35 0.46
CA ILE A 55 -3.52 -2.94 0.10
C ILE A 55 -4.88 -2.27 -0.11
N ALA A 56 -5.85 -2.95 -0.73
CA ALA A 56 -7.19 -2.41 -0.92
C ALA A 56 -7.90 -2.13 0.43
N ASP A 57 -7.77 -3.04 1.39
CA ASP A 57 -8.29 -2.87 2.74
C ASP A 57 -7.62 -1.68 3.44
N ALA A 58 -6.29 -1.56 3.35
CA ALA A 58 -5.56 -0.43 3.92
C ALA A 58 -5.99 0.92 3.29
N LEU A 59 -6.18 0.97 1.97
CA LEU A 59 -6.69 2.14 1.27
C LEU A 59 -8.09 2.56 1.75
N THR A 60 -8.97 1.58 1.97
CA THR A 60 -10.32 1.83 2.47
C THR A 60 -10.31 2.27 3.94
N ASP A 61 -9.53 1.60 4.80
CA ASP A 61 -9.57 1.82 6.24
C ASP A 61 -8.74 3.02 6.70
N VAL A 62 -7.55 3.21 6.15
CA VAL A 62 -6.59 4.23 6.60
C VAL A 62 -6.76 5.51 5.80
N PHE A 63 -6.88 5.38 4.49
CA PHE A 63 -6.95 6.53 3.57
C PHE A 63 -8.38 6.93 3.21
N LYS A 64 -9.38 6.14 3.65
CA LYS A 64 -10.80 6.37 3.37
C LYS A 64 -11.15 6.40 1.88
N VAL A 65 -10.37 5.68 1.07
CA VAL A 65 -10.57 5.53 -0.37
C VAL A 65 -11.16 4.15 -0.64
N LEU A 66 -12.46 4.08 -0.92
CA LEU A 66 -13.15 2.82 -1.18
C LEU A 66 -12.48 2.09 -2.35
N THR A 67 -11.82 0.98 -2.05
CA THR A 67 -10.96 0.28 -3.00
C THR A 67 -11.21 -1.22 -2.92
N LYS A 68 -11.24 -1.87 -4.08
CA LYS A 68 -11.27 -3.33 -4.20
C LYS A 68 -9.91 -3.84 -4.66
N SER A 69 -9.64 -5.14 -4.44
CA SER A 69 -8.39 -5.77 -4.90
C SER A 69 -8.15 -5.57 -6.41
N THR A 70 -9.20 -5.65 -7.22
CA THR A 70 -9.17 -5.43 -8.67
C THR A 70 -8.72 -4.03 -9.08
N ASP A 71 -8.93 -3.04 -8.21
CA ASP A 71 -8.46 -1.69 -8.47
C ASP A 71 -6.95 -1.54 -8.17
N VAL A 72 -6.41 -2.42 -7.34
CA VAL A 72 -4.98 -2.46 -6.95
C VAL A 72 -4.17 -3.34 -7.88
N GLU A 73 -4.78 -4.36 -8.50
CA GLU A 73 -4.16 -5.22 -9.50
C GLU A 73 -3.26 -4.49 -10.52
N PRO A 74 -3.69 -3.38 -11.17
CA PRO A 74 -2.84 -2.67 -12.13
C PRO A 74 -1.73 -1.82 -11.48
N LEU A 75 -1.79 -1.55 -10.17
CA LEU A 75 -0.87 -0.67 -9.46
C LEU A 75 0.34 -1.48 -9.00
N SER A 76 1.56 -1.02 -9.31
CA SER A 76 2.78 -1.78 -8.99
C SER A 76 3.77 -1.02 -8.15
N THR A 77 3.67 0.32 -8.12
CA THR A 77 4.63 1.20 -7.45
C THR A 77 4.02 1.97 -6.28
N VAL A 78 4.87 2.44 -5.37
CA VAL A 78 4.46 3.38 -4.31
C VAL A 78 3.76 4.61 -4.90
N GLN A 79 4.28 5.15 -6.01
CA GLN A 79 3.69 6.29 -6.69
C GLN A 79 2.28 6.00 -7.23
N ASP A 80 2.02 4.78 -7.74
CA ASP A 80 0.69 4.39 -8.21
C ASP A 80 -0.34 4.45 -7.08
N ILE A 81 0.03 4.00 -5.89
CA ILE A 81 -0.83 4.05 -4.69
C ILE A 81 -1.09 5.50 -4.27
N ILE A 82 -0.04 6.33 -4.23
CA ILE A 82 -0.15 7.77 -3.91
C ILE A 82 -1.08 8.46 -4.93
N ASN A 83 -0.89 8.20 -6.22
CA ASN A 83 -1.71 8.76 -7.28
C ASN A 83 -3.17 8.33 -7.13
N ARG A 84 -3.43 7.07 -6.79
CA ARG A 84 -4.80 6.61 -6.52
C ARG A 84 -5.44 7.34 -5.35
N ILE A 85 -4.72 7.53 -4.25
CA ILE A 85 -5.24 8.25 -3.07
C ILE A 85 -5.56 9.70 -3.41
N ASN A 86 -4.66 10.38 -4.14
CA ASN A 86 -4.82 11.80 -4.47
C ASN A 86 -5.90 12.07 -5.53
N ASN A 87 -6.26 11.07 -6.34
CA ASN A 87 -7.26 11.18 -7.41
C ASN A 87 -8.64 10.62 -7.01
N ALA A 88 -8.82 10.21 -5.75
CA ALA A 88 -10.06 9.64 -5.22
C ALA A 88 -11.08 10.70 -4.78
#